data_AF-K6WRP1-F1
#
_entry.id   AF-K6WRP1-F1
#
_cell.length_a   1.000
_cell.length_b   1.000
_cell.length_c   1.000
_cell.angle_alpha   90.00
_cell.angle_beta   90.00
_cell.angle_gamma   90.00
#
_symmetry.space_group_name_H-M   'P 1'
#
loop_
_entity.id
_entity.type
_entity.pdbx_description
1 polymer ?
#
loop_
_entity_poly.entity_id
_entity_poly.type
_entity_poly.pdbx_seq_one_letter_code
_entity_poly.pdbx_strand_id
1 'polypeptide(L)'
;MHMTTSSRGARGDSDSRRRTRAAARAGRPALLPLSPLAQLRAGRMPRRLLQLFVGLSLYGVSMAMLLRSTLGLDPWDVFHDGLTGHVSLSFGQVVIVASFAVLLLWIPLRQWPGLGTVANAVWIGVVTDLTLSVLVAPENLTARGALLGAGVVLNGLAGALYIGAQLGPGPRDGLMTGLHRRTGISLRVVRTALELTVLAFGWLLGGVVGLGTVLYALSIGPLVQFFLPLVTVRLELPPTARGTESERATPVLRAAPVAREAERCR
;
A
#
# COMPACT_ATOMS: atom_id res chain seq x y z
N MET A 1 -45.75 -13.06 37.78
CA MET A 1 -44.63 -12.25 38.32
C MET A 1 -43.54 -12.19 37.25
N HIS A 2 -43.31 -10.97 36.74
CA HIS A 2 -42.30 -10.45 35.81
C HIS A 2 -41.51 -11.33 34.81
N MET A 3 -41.83 -11.02 33.55
CA MET A 3 -41.04 -10.99 32.32
C MET A 3 -39.74 -10.16 32.48
N THR A 4 -38.58 -10.64 32.02
CA THR A 4 -37.47 -9.80 31.48
C THR A 4 -36.55 -10.61 30.57
N THR A 5 -36.67 -10.39 29.26
CA THR A 5 -35.72 -10.88 28.24
C THR A 5 -34.63 -9.82 27.99
N SER A 6 -33.40 -10.32 27.92
CA SER A 6 -32.13 -9.61 27.72
C SER A 6 -32.12 -8.72 26.46
N SER A 7 -32.04 -7.40 26.63
CA SER A 7 -31.98 -6.41 25.55
C SER A 7 -30.57 -5.91 25.21
N ARG A 8 -29.49 -6.62 25.62
CA ARG A 8 -28.10 -6.14 25.45
C ARG A 8 -27.47 -6.49 24.09
N GLY A 9 -27.95 -7.51 23.39
CA GLY A 9 -27.37 -7.94 22.09
C GLY A 9 -27.71 -7.06 20.89
N ALA A 10 -28.88 -6.40 20.90
CA ALA A 10 -29.35 -5.63 19.76
C ALA A 10 -28.67 -4.25 19.60
N ARG A 11 -28.11 -3.68 20.68
CA ARG A 11 -27.49 -2.35 20.65
C ARG A 11 -26.11 -2.33 19.99
N GLY A 12 -25.30 -3.37 20.17
CA GLY A 12 -23.95 -3.44 19.59
C GLY A 12 -23.91 -3.59 18.06
N ASP A 13 -24.83 -4.39 17.51
CA ASP A 13 -24.96 -4.58 16.05
C ASP A 13 -25.59 -3.36 15.36
N SER A 14 -26.45 -2.62 16.07
CA SER A 14 -27.02 -1.37 15.56
C SER A 14 -25.99 -0.22 15.49
N ASP A 15 -25.02 -0.20 16.42
CA ASP A 15 -23.99 0.84 16.50
C ASP A 15 -22.84 0.58 15.52
N SER A 16 -22.48 -0.70 15.31
CA SER A 16 -21.52 -1.10 14.26
C SER A 16 -22.06 -0.75 12.87
N ARG A 17 -23.33 -1.09 12.57
CA ARG A 17 -24.01 -0.78 11.31
C ARG A 17 -24.23 0.73 11.12
N ARG A 18 -24.42 1.49 12.21
CA ARG A 18 -24.49 2.97 12.17
C ARG A 18 -23.14 3.58 11.81
N ARG A 19 -22.03 3.08 12.37
CA ARG A 19 -20.68 3.54 12.02
C ARG A 19 -20.31 3.22 10.57
N THR A 20 -20.65 2.03 10.06
CA THR A 20 -20.45 1.70 8.64
C THR A 20 -21.32 2.57 7.72
N ARG A 21 -22.58 2.84 8.08
CA ARG A 21 -23.45 3.75 7.32
C ARG A 21 -23.00 5.22 7.39
N ALA A 22 -22.45 5.67 8.52
CA ALA A 22 -21.90 7.01 8.66
C ALA A 22 -20.60 7.20 7.86
N ALA A 23 -19.72 6.19 7.84
CA ALA A 23 -18.53 6.18 6.98
C ALA A 23 -18.89 6.13 5.48
N ALA A 24 -19.95 5.39 5.12
CA ALA A 24 -20.49 5.38 3.76
C ALA A 24 -21.14 6.72 3.36
N ARG A 25 -21.74 7.45 4.31
CA ARG A 25 -22.26 8.82 4.10
C ARG A 25 -21.18 9.90 4.09
N ALA A 26 -20.04 9.69 4.75
CA ALA A 26 -18.96 10.68 4.84
C ALA A 26 -18.16 10.84 3.54
N GLY A 27 -18.44 10.05 2.50
CA GLY A 27 -17.85 10.23 1.19
C GLY A 27 -16.33 10.28 1.22
N ARG A 28 -15.63 9.52 2.06
CA ARG A 28 -14.16 9.43 1.97
C ARG A 28 -13.79 8.44 0.86
N PRO A 29 -12.88 8.80 -0.06
CA PRO A 29 -12.39 7.84 -1.05
C PRO A 29 -11.74 6.65 -0.32
N ALA A 30 -12.18 5.43 -0.62
CA ALA A 30 -11.59 4.21 -0.08
C ALA A 30 -10.70 3.55 -1.14
N LEU A 31 -9.61 2.91 -0.71
CA LEU A 31 -8.80 2.07 -1.57
C LEU A 31 -9.55 0.76 -1.85
N LEU A 32 -9.69 0.41 -3.13
CA LEU A 32 -10.38 -0.79 -3.56
C LEU A 32 -9.39 -1.94 -3.80
N PRO A 33 -9.68 -3.17 -3.32
CA PRO A 33 -8.88 -4.34 -3.65
C PRO A 33 -9.16 -4.79 -5.08
N LEU A 34 -8.43 -4.23 -6.05
CA LEU A 34 -8.64 -4.49 -7.48
C LEU A 34 -7.61 -5.48 -8.04
N SER A 35 -8.08 -6.47 -8.79
CA SER A 35 -7.22 -7.29 -9.65
C SER A 35 -6.61 -6.45 -10.79
N PRO A 36 -5.49 -6.86 -11.41
CA PRO A 36 -4.86 -6.07 -12.48
C PRO A 36 -5.83 -5.71 -13.62
N LEU A 37 -6.67 -6.65 -14.06
CA LEU A 37 -7.70 -6.38 -15.08
C LEU A 37 -8.80 -5.44 -14.59
N ALA A 38 -9.20 -5.55 -13.32
CA ALA A 38 -10.18 -4.65 -12.71
C ALA A 38 -9.63 -3.23 -12.58
N GLN A 39 -8.33 -3.06 -12.32
CA GLN A 39 -7.67 -1.76 -12.25
C GLN A 39 -7.78 -1.00 -13.58
N LEU A 40 -7.60 -1.67 -14.71
CA LEU A 40 -7.72 -1.05 -16.04
C LEU A 40 -9.17 -0.66 -16.38
N ARG A 41 -10.14 -1.40 -15.84
CA ARG A 41 -11.58 -1.19 -16.11
C ARG A 41 -12.26 -0.23 -15.14
N ALA A 42 -11.61 0.17 -14.04
CA ALA A 42 -12.20 1.00 -13.00
C ALA A 42 -12.39 2.50 -13.37
N GLY A 43 -12.20 2.86 -14.63
CA GLY A 43 -12.40 4.22 -15.13
C GLY A 43 -11.31 5.22 -14.72
N ARG A 44 -11.44 6.45 -15.23
CA ARG A 44 -10.56 7.61 -14.94
C ARG A 44 -9.07 7.33 -15.19
N MET A 45 -8.77 6.48 -16.16
CA MET A 45 -7.40 6.01 -16.46
C MET A 45 -6.40 7.14 -16.74
N PRO A 46 -6.69 8.16 -17.58
CA PRO A 46 -5.74 9.25 -17.84
C PRO A 46 -5.33 9.99 -16.56
N ARG A 47 -6.31 10.33 -15.71
CA ARG A 47 -6.06 10.98 -14.42
C ARG A 47 -5.22 10.10 -13.49
N ARG A 48 -5.52 8.80 -13.42
CA ARG A 48 -4.80 7.85 -12.55
C ARG A 48 -3.37 7.62 -13.02
N LEU A 49 -3.15 7.53 -14.34
CA LEU A 49 -1.82 7.42 -14.92
C LEU A 49 -0.99 8.68 -14.66
N LEU A 50 -1.57 9.86 -14.92
CA LEU A 50 -0.92 11.13 -14.61
C LEU A 50 -0.55 11.22 -13.12
N GLN A 51 -1.50 10.91 -12.24
CA GLN A 51 -1.27 10.93 -10.80
C GLN A 51 -0.22 9.90 -10.35
N LEU A 52 -0.22 8.70 -10.96
CA LEU A 52 0.79 7.68 -10.72
C LEU A 52 2.17 8.22 -11.08
N PHE A 53 2.39 8.68 -12.32
CA PHE A 53 3.71 9.15 -12.77
C PHE A 53 4.17 10.39 -12.03
N VAL A 54 3.27 11.33 -11.70
CA VAL A 54 3.61 12.46 -10.82
C VAL A 54 4.04 11.95 -9.45
N GLY A 55 3.28 11.04 -8.84
CA GLY A 55 3.64 10.44 -7.56
C GLY A 55 4.99 9.73 -7.58
N LEU A 56 5.25 8.90 -8.61
CA LEU A 56 6.52 8.18 -8.76
C LEU A 56 7.71 9.12 -9.01
N SER A 57 7.52 10.18 -9.81
CA SER A 57 8.56 11.19 -10.02
C SER A 57 8.89 11.94 -8.73
N LEU A 58 7.88 12.40 -7.99
CA LEU A 58 8.10 13.04 -6.69
C LEU A 58 8.75 12.08 -5.69
N TYR A 59 8.45 10.79 -5.76
CA TYR A 59 9.09 9.78 -4.93
C TYR A 59 10.59 9.71 -5.23
N GLY A 60 10.99 9.56 -6.50
CA GLY A 60 12.40 9.54 -6.89
C GLY A 60 13.15 10.83 -6.54
N VAL A 61 12.51 11.99 -6.71
CA VAL A 61 13.08 13.28 -6.27
C VAL A 61 13.30 13.30 -4.76
N SER A 62 12.29 12.89 -3.98
CA SER A 62 12.40 12.83 -2.52
C SER A 62 13.50 11.88 -2.06
N MET A 63 13.66 10.75 -2.75
CA MET A 63 14.70 9.74 -2.50
C MET A 63 16.09 10.36 -2.67
N ALA A 64 16.32 11.09 -3.76
CA ALA A 64 17.56 11.82 -4.00
C ALA A 64 17.80 12.91 -2.94
N MET A 65 16.77 13.61 -2.48
CA MET A 65 16.88 14.61 -1.39
C MET A 65 17.32 13.96 -0.08
N LEU A 66 16.72 12.82 0.30
CA LEU A 66 17.10 12.07 1.49
C LEU A 66 18.55 11.61 1.39
N LEU A 67 18.96 11.05 0.25
CA LEU A 67 20.33 10.63 -0.01
C LEU A 67 21.32 11.80 0.12
N ARG A 68 21.04 12.93 -0.53
CA ARG A 68 21.90 14.14 -0.50
C ARG A 68 21.92 14.84 0.86
N SER A 69 20.92 14.62 1.71
CA SER A 69 20.96 15.13 3.09
C SER A 69 22.08 14.48 3.91
N THR A 70 22.39 13.20 3.63
CA THR A 70 23.33 12.35 4.38
C THR A 70 23.07 12.24 5.90
N LEU A 71 21.87 12.62 6.35
CA LEU A 71 21.50 12.61 7.77
C LEU A 71 20.82 11.30 8.19
N GLY A 72 20.74 10.32 7.30
CA GLY A 72 20.04 9.05 7.49
C GLY A 72 18.93 8.84 6.45
N LEU A 73 18.75 7.59 6.04
CA LEU A 73 17.79 7.17 5.01
C LEU A 73 16.66 6.33 5.60
N ASP A 74 15.60 6.09 4.83
CA ASP A 74 14.60 5.10 5.23
C ASP A 74 15.14 3.67 5.09
N PRO A 75 14.55 2.66 5.76
CA PRO A 75 15.09 1.30 5.82
C PRO A 75 15.49 0.68 4.47
N TRP A 76 14.70 0.90 3.42
CA TRP A 76 15.02 0.32 2.11
C TRP A 76 16.13 1.09 1.42
N ASP A 77 16.17 2.40 1.61
CA ASP A 77 17.24 3.25 1.05
C ASP A 77 18.56 3.02 1.76
N VAL A 78 18.57 2.70 3.06
CA VAL A 78 19.78 2.21 3.75
C VAL A 78 20.28 0.93 3.09
N PHE A 79 19.38 0.02 2.72
CA PHE A 79 19.75 -1.19 1.98
C PHE A 79 20.29 -0.89 0.57
N HIS A 80 19.62 -0.03 -0.19
CA HIS A 80 20.08 0.36 -1.52
C HIS A 80 21.43 1.07 -1.47
N ASP A 81 21.62 2.00 -0.52
CA ASP A 81 22.85 2.76 -0.32
C ASP A 81 24.00 1.83 0.06
N GLY A 82 23.79 0.95 1.04
CA GLY A 82 24.77 -0.07 1.42
C GLY A 82 25.15 -0.95 0.25
N LEU A 83 24.16 -1.47 -0.51
CA LEU A 83 24.43 -2.34 -1.66
C LEU A 83 25.17 -1.63 -2.79
N THR A 84 24.91 -0.33 -3.01
CA THR A 84 25.60 0.49 -4.02
C THR A 84 27.12 0.55 -3.77
N GLY A 85 27.58 0.44 -2.53
CA GLY A 85 29.00 0.35 -2.19
C GLY A 85 29.70 -0.94 -2.64
N HIS A 86 28.96 -1.99 -3.00
CA HIS A 86 29.49 -3.32 -3.33
C HIS A 86 29.28 -3.73 -4.80
N VAL A 87 28.63 -2.90 -5.61
CA VAL A 87 28.34 -3.20 -7.02
C VAL A 87 28.64 -1.99 -7.91
N SER A 88 29.00 -2.25 -9.16
CA SER A 88 29.26 -1.19 -10.16
C SER A 88 27.97 -0.68 -10.81
N LEU A 89 26.96 -0.38 -10.00
CA LEU A 89 25.66 0.14 -10.43
C LEU A 89 25.39 1.50 -9.77
N SER A 90 24.66 2.38 -10.45
CA SER A 90 24.15 3.59 -9.81
C SER A 90 23.12 3.25 -8.73
N PHE A 91 22.87 4.21 -7.84
CA PHE A 91 21.87 4.05 -6.79
C PHE A 91 20.48 3.73 -7.37
N GLY A 92 20.04 4.46 -8.39
CA GLY A 92 18.77 4.18 -9.08
C GLY A 92 18.73 2.80 -9.76
N GLN A 93 19.84 2.34 -10.34
CA GLN A 93 19.93 0.97 -10.88
C GLN A 93 19.78 -0.09 -9.77
N VAL A 94 20.41 0.12 -8.61
CA VAL A 94 20.28 -0.78 -7.44
C VAL A 94 18.82 -0.85 -6.99
N VAL A 95 18.11 0.28 -6.93
CA VAL A 95 16.67 0.34 -6.60
C VAL A 95 15.84 -0.50 -7.58
N ILE A 96 16.12 -0.40 -8.89
CA ILE A 96 15.41 -1.14 -9.92
C ILE A 96 15.66 -2.64 -9.77
N VAL A 97 16.93 -3.05 -9.63
CA VAL A 97 17.30 -4.46 -9.46
C VAL A 97 16.69 -5.04 -8.19
N ALA A 98 16.79 -4.34 -7.06
CA ALA A 98 16.20 -4.75 -5.79
C ALA A 98 14.66 -4.85 -5.89
N SER A 99 14.02 -3.91 -6.59
CA SER A 99 12.58 -3.95 -6.85
C SER A 99 12.17 -5.20 -7.62
N PHE A 100 12.89 -5.56 -8.69
CA PHE A 100 12.63 -6.81 -9.42
C PHE A 100 12.93 -8.05 -8.58
N ALA A 101 13.99 -8.04 -7.75
CA ALA A 101 14.25 -9.14 -6.82
C ALA A 101 13.09 -9.34 -5.84
N VAL A 102 12.52 -8.25 -5.30
CA VAL A 102 11.31 -8.30 -4.47
C VAL A 102 10.10 -8.83 -5.25
N LEU A 103 9.94 -8.46 -6.52
CA LEU A 103 8.87 -9.02 -7.36
C LEU A 103 9.03 -10.52 -7.61
N LEU A 104 10.25 -11.04 -7.67
CA LEU A 104 10.48 -12.49 -7.75
C LEU A 104 9.99 -13.21 -6.46
N LEU A 105 10.10 -12.56 -5.30
CA LEU A 105 9.53 -13.09 -4.05
C LEU A 105 7.99 -13.17 -4.08
N TRP A 106 7.32 -12.55 -5.05
CA TRP A 106 5.86 -12.67 -5.21
C TRP A 106 5.43 -13.98 -5.87
N ILE A 107 6.33 -14.67 -6.57
CA ILE A 107 6.05 -15.97 -7.21
C ILE A 107 5.48 -16.98 -6.21
N PRO A 108 6.12 -17.25 -5.04
CA PRO A 108 5.53 -18.12 -4.02
C PRO A 108 4.26 -17.52 -3.39
N LEU A 109 4.13 -16.19 -3.36
CA LEU A 109 2.94 -15.50 -2.85
C LEU A 109 1.74 -15.59 -3.80
N ARG A 110 1.93 -16.06 -5.05
CA ARG A 110 0.90 -16.13 -6.10
C ARG A 110 0.20 -14.79 -6.34
N GLN A 111 0.97 -13.71 -6.32
CA GLN A 111 0.49 -12.36 -6.57
C GLN A 111 0.94 -11.89 -7.95
N TRP A 112 0.03 -11.25 -8.69
CA TRP A 112 0.33 -10.70 -10.00
C TRP A 112 0.66 -9.20 -9.89
N PRO A 113 1.80 -8.73 -10.44
CA PRO A 113 2.13 -7.32 -10.48
C PRO A 113 1.14 -6.55 -11.36
N GLY A 114 0.73 -5.36 -10.91
CA GLY A 114 -0.07 -4.42 -11.70
C GLY A 114 0.80 -3.48 -12.51
N LEU A 115 0.16 -2.64 -13.34
CA LEU A 115 0.87 -1.60 -14.12
C LEU A 115 1.63 -0.63 -13.21
N GLY A 116 1.01 -0.20 -12.11
CA GLY A 116 1.63 0.67 -11.11
C GLY A 116 2.81 0.01 -10.40
N THR A 117 2.80 -1.32 -10.26
CA THR A 117 3.90 -2.08 -9.65
C THR A 117 5.15 -2.03 -10.51
N VAL A 118 5.02 -2.32 -11.81
CA VAL A 118 6.14 -2.28 -12.75
C VAL A 118 6.63 -0.85 -12.98
N ALA A 119 5.70 0.09 -13.12
CA ALA A 119 6.05 1.51 -13.23
C ALA A 119 6.82 1.98 -11.99
N ASN A 120 6.39 1.62 -10.78
CA ASN A 120 7.09 1.95 -9.55
C ASN A 120 8.52 1.37 -9.52
N ALA A 121 8.66 0.07 -9.84
CA ALA A 121 9.94 -0.63 -9.83
C ALA A 121 10.99 0.02 -10.73
N VAL A 122 10.59 0.56 -11.88
CA VAL A 122 11.51 1.15 -12.87
C VAL A 122 11.63 2.67 -12.72
N TRP A 123 10.50 3.37 -12.67
CA TRP A 123 10.45 4.82 -12.80
C TRP A 123 11.09 5.55 -11.62
N ILE A 124 10.92 5.01 -10.39
CA ILE A 124 11.52 5.62 -9.19
C ILE A 124 13.04 5.65 -9.31
N GLY A 125 13.67 4.54 -9.68
CA GLY A 125 15.13 4.48 -9.83
C GLY A 125 15.64 5.45 -10.89
N VAL A 126 14.99 5.50 -12.07
CA VAL A 126 15.34 6.43 -13.15
C VAL A 126 15.27 7.88 -12.71
N VAL A 127 14.16 8.30 -12.07
CA VAL A 127 14.01 9.68 -11.61
C VAL A 127 14.97 10.00 -10.47
N THR A 128 15.30 9.02 -9.62
CA THR A 128 16.28 9.20 -8.55
C THR A 128 17.65 9.51 -9.13
N ASP A 129 18.15 8.73 -10.08
CA ASP A 129 19.46 8.99 -10.72
C ASP A 129 19.47 10.31 -11.48
N LEU A 130 18.40 10.61 -12.23
CA LEU A 130 18.25 11.90 -12.92
C LEU A 130 18.33 13.06 -11.92
N THR A 131 17.64 12.94 -10.79
CA THR A 131 17.67 13.97 -9.75
C THR A 131 19.05 14.06 -9.11
N LEU A 132 19.72 12.94 -8.83
CA LEU A 132 21.07 12.92 -8.25
C LEU A 132 22.13 13.53 -9.17
N SER A 133 21.93 13.47 -10.49
CA SER A 133 22.84 14.08 -11.47
C SER A 133 22.85 15.61 -11.43
N VAL A 134 21.77 16.24 -10.93
CA VAL A 134 21.63 17.70 -10.86
C VAL A 134 21.58 18.23 -9.43
N LEU A 135 21.10 17.43 -8.47
CA LEU A 135 20.97 17.83 -7.07
C LEU A 135 22.30 17.65 -6.35
N VAL A 136 22.94 18.77 -6.01
CA VAL A 136 24.20 18.80 -5.26
C VAL A 136 23.93 18.70 -3.76
N ALA A 137 24.79 17.98 -3.03
CA ALA A 137 24.67 17.88 -1.58
C ALA A 137 24.99 19.23 -0.91
N PRO A 138 24.12 19.74 -0.02
CA PRO A 138 24.44 20.95 0.73
C PRO A 138 25.54 20.67 1.77
N GLU A 139 26.43 21.66 1.95
CA GLU A 139 27.56 21.57 2.89
C GLU A 139 27.14 21.86 4.33
N ASN A 140 26.27 22.87 4.54
CA ASN A 140 25.88 23.27 5.88
C ASN A 140 24.77 22.38 6.46
N LEU A 141 24.81 22.20 7.79
CA LEU A 141 23.90 21.29 8.49
C LEU A 141 22.43 21.74 8.41
N THR A 142 22.18 23.04 8.44
CA THR A 142 20.82 23.61 8.37
C THR A 142 20.13 23.27 7.06
N ALA A 143 20.82 23.44 5.93
CA ALA A 143 20.31 23.11 4.61
C ALA A 143 20.15 21.60 4.44
N ARG A 144 21.05 20.78 5.00
CA ARG A 144 20.86 19.32 5.07
C ARG A 144 19.61 18.93 5.86
N GLY A 145 19.38 19.57 7.00
CA GLY A 145 18.19 19.36 7.82
C GLY A 145 16.90 19.78 7.10
N ALA A 146 16.93 20.92 6.41
CA ALA A 146 15.81 21.37 5.57
C ALA A 146 15.55 20.42 4.40
N LEU A 147 16.61 19.94 3.74
CA LEU A 147 16.53 18.99 2.63
C LEU A 147 15.95 17.64 3.09
N LEU A 148 16.41 17.14 4.25
CA LEU A 148 15.86 15.95 4.90
C LEU A 148 14.37 16.15 5.21
N GLY A 149 14.01 17.22 5.92
CA GLY A 149 12.62 17.48 6.31
C GLY A 149 11.68 17.61 5.12
N ALA A 150 12.08 18.38 4.11
CA ALA A 150 11.34 18.52 2.86
C ALA A 150 11.24 17.20 2.10
N GLY A 151 12.33 16.41 2.05
CA GLY A 151 12.37 15.10 1.44
C GLY A 151 11.39 14.13 2.09
N VAL A 152 11.35 14.06 3.42
CA VAL A 152 10.42 13.20 4.17
C VAL A 152 8.96 13.56 3.90
N VAL A 153 8.61 14.85 3.93
CA VAL A 153 7.25 15.33 3.64
C VAL A 153 6.86 15.03 2.20
N LEU A 154 7.77 15.31 1.24
CA LEU A 154 7.56 15.04 -0.17
C LEU A 154 7.39 13.55 -0.42
N ASN A 155 8.16 12.70 0.25
CA ASN A 155 8.05 11.24 0.15
C ASN A 155 6.67 10.75 0.62
N GLY A 156 6.16 11.28 1.74
CA GLY A 156 4.81 10.99 2.22
C GLY A 156 3.71 11.38 1.22
N LEU A 157 3.82 12.56 0.61
CA LEU A 157 2.90 13.03 -0.44
C LEU A 157 3.00 12.17 -1.71
N ALA A 158 4.22 11.88 -2.16
CA ALA A 158 4.49 11.03 -3.32
C ALA A 158 3.91 9.63 -3.13
N GLY A 159 4.12 9.05 -1.95
CA GLY A 159 3.54 7.78 -1.51
C GLY A 159 2.02 7.79 -1.62
N ALA A 160 1.38 8.80 -1.03
CA ALA A 160 -0.06 8.98 -1.11
C ALA A 160 -0.57 9.12 -2.55
N LEU A 161 0.14 9.85 -3.42
CA LEU A 161 -0.24 10.07 -4.82
C LEU A 161 -0.26 8.76 -5.61
N TYR A 162 0.83 7.97 -5.55
CA TYR A 162 0.89 6.72 -6.32
C TYR A 162 -0.08 5.67 -5.76
N ILE A 163 -0.20 5.53 -4.44
CA ILE A 163 -1.16 4.61 -3.82
C ILE A 163 -2.59 5.04 -4.16
N GLY A 164 -2.87 6.35 -4.08
CA GLY A 164 -4.16 6.95 -4.38
C GLY A 164 -4.59 6.82 -5.85
N ALA A 165 -3.65 6.54 -6.76
CA ALA A 165 -3.96 6.22 -8.16
C ALA A 165 -4.61 4.82 -8.31
N GLN A 166 -4.46 3.94 -7.31
CA GLN A 166 -5.07 2.61 -7.27
C GLN A 166 -4.72 1.72 -8.48
N LEU A 167 -3.50 1.83 -9.01
CA LEU A 167 -3.00 1.06 -10.17
C LEU A 167 -2.09 -0.13 -9.77
N GLY A 168 -2.19 -0.54 -8.52
CA GLY A 168 -1.39 -1.64 -7.95
C GLY A 168 -0.36 -1.13 -6.93
N PRO A 169 0.01 -1.98 -5.95
CA PRO A 169 1.00 -1.65 -4.93
C PRO A 169 2.42 -1.64 -5.52
N GLY A 170 3.35 -0.91 -4.90
CA GLY A 170 4.77 -1.05 -5.22
C GLY A 170 5.32 -2.44 -4.81
N PRO A 171 6.52 -2.84 -5.28
CA PRO A 171 7.12 -4.14 -4.95
C PRO A 171 7.17 -4.43 -3.45
N ARG A 172 7.64 -3.47 -2.64
CA ARG A 172 7.67 -3.53 -1.16
C ARG A 172 6.27 -3.69 -0.57
N ASP A 173 5.32 -2.86 -1.00
CA ASP A 173 3.96 -2.86 -0.46
C ASP A 173 3.23 -4.18 -0.76
N GLY A 174 3.42 -4.71 -1.96
CA GLY A 174 2.82 -5.98 -2.34
C GLY A 174 3.47 -7.16 -1.63
N LEU A 175 4.78 -7.13 -1.35
CA LEU A 175 5.44 -8.10 -0.48
C LEU A 175 4.83 -8.10 0.93
N MET A 176 4.68 -6.93 1.53
CA MET A 176 4.05 -6.77 2.85
C MET A 176 2.62 -7.31 2.87
N THR A 177 1.79 -6.91 1.91
CA THR A 177 0.39 -7.38 1.85
C THR A 177 0.27 -8.84 1.46
N GLY A 178 1.22 -9.37 0.69
CA GLY A 178 1.26 -10.78 0.28
C GLY A 178 1.63 -11.71 1.41
N LEU A 179 2.66 -11.36 2.17
CA LEU A 179 3.03 -12.07 3.39
C LEU A 179 1.87 -12.10 4.38
N HIS A 180 1.22 -10.96 4.64
CA HIS A 180 0.02 -10.91 5.49
C HIS A 180 -1.08 -11.87 4.99
N ARG A 181 -1.41 -11.84 3.69
CA ARG A 181 -2.44 -12.73 3.13
C ARG A 181 -2.07 -14.21 3.21
N ARG A 182 -0.78 -14.55 3.12
CA ARG A 182 -0.30 -15.93 3.16
C ARG A 182 -0.15 -16.49 4.58
N THR A 183 0.30 -15.67 5.53
CA THR A 183 0.62 -16.13 6.90
C THR A 183 -0.44 -15.78 7.94
N GLY A 184 -1.31 -14.81 7.65
CA GLY A 184 -2.28 -14.27 8.62
C GLY A 184 -1.67 -13.33 9.67
N ILE A 185 -0.34 -13.14 9.68
CA ILE A 185 0.36 -12.24 10.61
C ILE A 185 -0.08 -10.79 10.32
N SER A 186 -0.30 -9.99 11.36
CA SER A 186 -0.75 -8.59 11.18
C SER A 186 0.17 -7.77 10.27
N LEU A 187 -0.42 -6.88 9.46
CA LEU A 187 0.33 -5.99 8.56
C LEU A 187 1.41 -5.17 9.27
N ARG A 188 1.14 -4.75 10.52
CA ARG A 188 2.10 -4.01 11.33
C ARG A 188 3.35 -4.84 11.60
N VAL A 189 3.19 -6.09 12.03
CA VAL A 189 4.32 -6.99 12.32
C VAL A 189 5.10 -7.31 11.05
N VAL A 190 4.42 -7.64 9.95
CA VAL A 190 5.09 -7.92 8.66
C VAL A 190 5.90 -6.70 8.21
N ARG A 191 5.31 -5.51 8.27
CA ARG A 191 5.99 -4.26 7.91
C ARG A 191 7.24 -4.03 8.76
N THR A 192 7.09 -4.10 10.08
CA THR A 192 8.20 -3.87 11.00
C THR A 192 9.31 -4.90 10.82
N ALA A 193 8.97 -6.19 10.65
CA ALA A 193 9.97 -7.23 10.43
C ALA A 193 10.74 -7.00 9.13
N LEU A 194 10.05 -6.70 8.03
CA LEU A 194 10.70 -6.39 6.74
C LEU A 194 11.60 -5.16 6.86
N GLU A 195 11.07 -4.06 7.41
CA GLU A 195 11.82 -2.80 7.58
C GLU A 195 13.06 -3.00 8.44
N LEU A 196 12.96 -3.67 9.59
CA LEU A 196 14.11 -3.95 10.45
C LEU A 196 15.13 -4.88 9.78
N THR A 197 14.66 -5.87 9.01
CA THR A 197 15.54 -6.80 8.30
C THR A 197 16.36 -6.09 7.24
N VAL A 198 15.71 -5.33 6.35
CA VAL A 198 16.43 -4.60 5.29
C VAL A 198 17.29 -3.49 5.86
N LEU A 199 16.84 -2.80 6.92
CA LEU A 199 17.65 -1.80 7.62
C LEU A 199 18.92 -2.43 8.19
N ALA A 200 18.80 -3.58 8.86
CA ALA A 200 19.94 -4.28 9.44
C ALA A 200 20.93 -4.73 8.36
N PHE A 201 20.45 -5.35 7.28
CA PHE A 201 21.33 -5.74 6.17
C PHE A 201 21.99 -4.53 5.50
N GLY A 202 21.22 -3.47 5.22
CA GLY A 202 21.76 -2.25 4.62
C GLY A 202 22.82 -1.59 5.49
N TRP A 203 22.57 -1.52 6.79
CA TRP A 203 23.53 -0.95 7.73
C TRP A 203 24.82 -1.78 7.82
N LEU A 204 24.70 -3.11 7.84
CA LEU A 204 25.85 -4.02 7.79
C LEU A 204 26.64 -3.90 6.48
N LEU A 205 25.98 -3.56 5.38
CA LEU A 205 26.62 -3.28 4.09
C LEU A 205 27.26 -1.89 4.02
N GLY A 206 27.09 -1.05 5.04
CA GLY A 206 27.67 0.29 5.13
C GLY A 206 26.72 1.43 4.75
N GLY A 207 25.42 1.16 4.58
CA GLY A 207 24.42 2.18 4.30
C GLY A 207 24.22 3.19 5.43
N VAL A 208 23.87 4.43 5.11
CA VAL A 208 23.80 5.53 6.08
C VAL A 208 22.54 5.46 6.95
N VAL A 209 22.74 5.10 8.22
CA VAL A 209 21.73 5.20 9.29
C VAL A 209 22.00 6.44 10.14
N GLY A 210 20.95 7.22 10.43
CA GLY A 210 21.11 8.44 11.22
C GLY A 210 19.80 9.00 11.78
N LEU A 211 19.83 10.27 12.20
CA LEU A 211 18.65 10.95 12.75
C LEU A 211 17.49 11.01 11.74
N GLY A 212 17.81 11.11 10.46
CA GLY A 212 16.86 11.04 9.35
C GLY A 212 16.11 9.70 9.29
N THR A 213 16.78 8.58 9.60
CA THR A 213 16.15 7.25 9.66
C THR A 213 15.10 7.19 10.76
N VAL A 214 15.41 7.73 11.95
CA VAL A 214 14.46 7.80 13.07
C VAL A 214 13.30 8.73 12.73
N LEU A 215 13.59 9.92 12.22
CA LEU A 215 12.57 10.88 11.79
C LEU A 215 11.63 10.25 10.76
N TYR A 216 12.17 9.57 9.75
CA TYR A 216 11.38 8.92 8.72
C TYR A 216 10.48 7.84 9.31
N ALA A 217 11.03 6.94 10.13
CA ALA A 217 10.27 5.85 10.76
C ALA A 217 9.07 6.36 11.59
N LEU A 218 9.24 7.47 12.30
CA LEU A 218 8.19 8.07 13.13
C LEU A 218 7.16 8.87 12.32
N SER A 219 7.58 9.53 11.25
CA SER A 219 6.74 10.52 10.54
C SER A 219 6.06 10.00 9.28
N ILE A 220 6.63 9.00 8.59
CA ILE A 220 6.12 8.57 7.28
C ILE A 220 4.70 7.99 7.37
N GLY A 221 4.39 7.24 8.43
CA GLY A 221 3.05 6.68 8.66
C GLY A 221 1.99 7.77 8.78
N PRO A 222 2.12 8.72 9.73
CA PRO A 222 1.25 9.88 9.85
C PRO A 222 1.15 10.72 8.56
N LEU A 223 2.27 10.99 7.87
CA LEU A 223 2.28 11.78 6.64
C LEU A 223 1.47 11.12 5.52
N VAL A 224 1.69 9.82 5.26
CA VAL A 224 0.93 9.08 4.25
C VAL A 224 -0.55 9.04 4.64
N GLN A 225 -0.88 8.80 5.92
CA GLN A 225 -2.28 8.80 6.38
C GLN A 225 -2.96 10.17 6.20
N PHE A 226 -2.21 11.27 6.36
CA PHE A 226 -2.70 12.62 6.16
C PHE A 226 -2.98 12.91 4.66
N PHE A 227 -2.03 12.60 3.78
CA PHE A 227 -2.14 12.93 2.35
C PHE A 227 -3.07 11.99 1.58
N LEU A 228 -3.10 10.70 1.91
CA LEU A 228 -3.84 9.68 1.16
C LEU A 228 -5.32 10.00 0.90
N PRO A 229 -6.14 10.42 1.89
CA PRO A 229 -7.55 10.74 1.63
C PRO A 229 -7.74 11.96 0.72
N LEU A 230 -6.75 12.86 0.63
CA LEU A 230 -6.80 14.07 -0.19
C LEU A 230 -6.60 13.76 -1.68
N VAL A 231 -5.78 12.75 -1.97
CA VAL A 231 -5.34 12.43 -3.35
C VAL A 231 -5.95 11.15 -3.90
N THR A 232 -6.63 10.34 -3.10
CA THR A 232 -7.22 9.08 -3.58
C THR A 232 -8.29 9.32 -4.64
N VAL A 233 -8.07 8.74 -5.83
CA VAL A 233 -9.01 8.85 -6.95
C VAL A 233 -10.24 8.01 -6.63
N ARG A 234 -11.42 8.63 -6.58
CA ARG A 234 -12.68 7.89 -6.46
C ARG A 234 -12.95 7.12 -7.75
N LEU A 235 -13.18 5.83 -7.61
CA LEU A 235 -13.54 4.95 -8.72
C LEU A 235 -15.05 4.71 -8.65
N GLU A 236 -15.74 4.91 -9.76
CA GLU A 236 -17.15 4.57 -9.91
C GLU A 236 -17.21 3.13 -10.42
N LEU A 237 -17.59 2.19 -9.57
CA LEU A 237 -17.87 0.84 -10.02
C LEU A 237 -19.17 0.87 -10.85
N PRO A 238 -19.20 0.29 -12.06
CA PRO A 238 -20.43 0.15 -12.83
C PRO A 238 -21.54 -0.50 -11.98
N PRO A 239 -22.80 -0.02 -12.06
CA PRO A 239 -23.92 -0.53 -11.25
C PRO A 239 -24.17 -2.04 -11.34
N THR A 240 -23.60 -2.74 -12.32
CA THR A 240 -23.82 -4.17 -12.59
C THR A 240 -23.32 -5.13 -11.51
N ALA A 241 -22.47 -4.68 -10.57
CA ALA A 241 -22.03 -5.49 -9.43
C ALA A 241 -22.92 -5.36 -8.17
N ARG A 242 -23.92 -4.47 -8.16
CA ARG A 242 -24.83 -4.33 -7.00
C ARG A 242 -26.04 -5.26 -7.04
N GLY A 243 -26.33 -5.92 -8.16
CA GLY A 243 -27.57 -6.67 -8.37
C GLY A 243 -27.43 -8.16 -8.69
N THR A 244 -26.22 -8.71 -8.85
CA THR A 244 -26.07 -10.10 -9.36
C THR A 244 -25.50 -11.12 -8.38
N GLU A 245 -24.96 -10.70 -7.23
CA GLU A 245 -24.50 -11.64 -6.19
C GLU A 245 -25.58 -11.97 -5.15
N SER A 246 -26.57 -11.09 -4.93
CA SER A 246 -27.68 -11.39 -4.00
C SER A 246 -28.67 -12.42 -4.54
N GLU A 247 -28.65 -12.70 -5.84
CA GLU A 247 -29.62 -13.57 -6.53
C GLU A 247 -29.00 -14.90 -7.01
N ARG A 248 -27.67 -15.05 -6.96
CA ARG A 248 -26.96 -16.31 -7.29
C ARG A 248 -26.57 -17.14 -6.08
N ALA A 249 -26.90 -16.68 -4.87
CA ALA A 249 -26.85 -17.52 -3.67
C ALA A 249 -28.21 -18.23 -3.50
N THR A 250 -28.29 -19.44 -4.06
CA THR A 250 -29.26 -20.53 -3.77
C THR A 250 -30.47 -20.67 -4.71
N PRO A 251 -30.46 -21.70 -5.60
CA PRO A 251 -31.69 -22.36 -6.01
C PRO A 251 -31.60 -23.88 -5.74
N VAL A 252 -31.67 -24.30 -4.47
CA VAL A 252 -31.98 -25.69 -4.04
C VAL A 252 -32.47 -25.55 -2.58
N LEU A 253 -33.74 -25.70 -2.21
CA LEU A 253 -34.53 -26.93 -2.20
C LEU A 253 -36.02 -26.52 -2.01
N ARG A 254 -36.87 -26.75 -3.03
CA ARG A 254 -38.32 -26.76 -2.81
C ARG A 254 -38.65 -28.02 -2.03
N ALA A 255 -39.05 -27.89 -0.76
CA ALA A 255 -39.61 -29.00 -0.01
C ALA A 255 -40.90 -29.46 -0.69
N ALA A 256 -40.95 -30.75 -1.06
CA ALA A 256 -42.18 -31.42 -1.48
C ALA A 256 -43.10 -31.60 -0.27
N PRO A 257 -44.44 -31.51 -0.43
CA PRO A 257 -45.37 -31.82 0.65
C PRO A 257 -45.42 -33.34 0.84
N VAL A 258 -45.03 -33.82 2.03
CA VAL A 258 -45.23 -35.21 2.43
C VAL A 258 -46.70 -35.39 2.78
N ALA A 259 -47.43 -36.08 1.89
CA ALA A 259 -48.73 -36.64 2.20
C ALA A 259 -48.58 -37.69 3.30
N ARG A 260 -49.28 -37.51 4.42
CA ARG A 260 -49.51 -38.55 5.43
C ARG A 260 -50.86 -39.19 5.13
N GLU A 261 -50.85 -40.42 4.63
CA GLU A 261 -52.01 -41.29 4.70
C GLU A 261 -51.58 -42.76 4.64
N ALA A 262 -52.31 -43.59 5.40
CA ALA A 262 -52.25 -45.06 5.49
C ALA A 262 -51.22 -45.69 6.47
N GLU A 263 -51.62 -45.78 7.74
CA GLU A 263 -51.40 -47.01 8.52
C GLU A 263 -52.72 -47.41 9.19
N ARG A 264 -53.39 -48.39 8.58
CA ARG A 264 -54.55 -49.13 9.11
C ARG A 264 -54.38 -50.57 8.59
N CYS A 265 -54.46 -51.56 9.50
CA CYS A 265 -54.25 -53.02 9.33
C CYS A 265 -52.76 -53.44 9.22
N ARG A 266 -52.16 -54.26 10.10
CA ARG A 266 -52.65 -55.38 10.92
C ARG A 266 -51.91 -55.45 12.26
#